data_AF-A0A355FC40-F1
#
_entry.id   AF-A0A355FC40-F1
#
_cell.length_a   1.000
_cell.length_b   1.000
_cell.length_c   1.000
_cell.angle_alpha   90.00
_cell.angle_beta   90.00
_cell.angle_gamma   90.00
#
_symmetry.space_group_name_H-M   'P 1'
#
loop_
_entity.id
_entity.type
_entity.pdbx_description
1 polymer ?
#
loop_
_entity_poly.entity_id
_entity_poly.type
_entity_poly.pdbx_seq_one_letter_code
_entity_poly.pdbx_strand_id
1 'polypeptide(L)' 'MSAGVASSPGVLAKTAAELLLFADEALYEAKRRGRNRVLLDVG' A
#
# COMPACT_ATOMS: atom_id res chain seq x y z
N MET A 1 13.07 2.23 -8.10
CA MET A 1 12.51 1.36 -7.04
C MET A 1 11.11 1.87 -6.69
N SER A 2 10.09 1.02 -6.55
CA SER A 2 8.74 1.47 -6.12
C SER A 2 8.38 0.87 -4.76
N ALA A 3 7.57 1.57 -3.98
CA ALA A 3 7.07 1.07 -2.69
C ALA A 3 5.56 1.35 -2.55
N GLY A 4 4.86 0.43 -1.89
CA GLY A 4 3.51 0.62 -1.38
C GLY A 4 3.55 0.63 0.14
N VAL A 5 2.75 1.51 0.74
CA VAL A 5 2.72 1.72 2.19
C VAL A 5 1.29 1.59 2.65
N ALA A 6 1.09 0.90 3.78
CA ALA A 6 -0.14 0.93 4.55
C ALA A 6 0.23 1.08 6.02
N SER A 7 -0.62 1.75 6.80
CA SER A 7 -0.36 1.98 8.23
C SER A 7 -1.62 1.77 9.04
N SER A 8 -1.51 1.21 10.24
CA SER A 8 -2.62 1.13 11.19
C SER A 8 -2.36 2.12 12.34
N PRO A 9 -3.33 2.96 12.74
CA PRO A 9 -4.75 2.94 12.34
C PRO A 9 -5.09 3.71 11.05
N GLY A 10 -4.11 4.09 10.22
CA GLY A 10 -4.32 4.85 8.98
C GLY A 10 -5.19 4.17 7.91
N VAL A 11 -5.26 2.84 7.92
CA VAL A 11 -6.24 2.01 7.21
C VAL A 11 -6.92 1.07 8.21
N LEU A 12 -8.22 0.82 7.99
CA LEU A 12 -9.03 -0.11 8.78
C LEU A 12 -8.68 -1.57 8.44
N ALA A 13 -7.49 -2.00 8.83
CA ALA A 13 -7.06 -3.40 8.80
C ALA A 13 -7.37 -4.07 10.15
N LYS A 14 -8.14 -5.16 10.12
CA LYS A 14 -8.47 -6.00 11.27
C LYS A 14 -7.41 -7.06 11.55
N THR A 15 -6.61 -7.39 10.54
CA THR A 15 -5.54 -8.38 10.64
C THR A 15 -4.25 -7.85 10.00
N ALA A 16 -3.11 -8.44 10.38
CA ALA A 16 -1.84 -8.14 9.72
C ALA A 16 -1.85 -8.51 8.22
N ALA A 17 -2.59 -9.55 7.84
CA ALA A 17 -2.74 -9.96 6.45
C ALA A 17 -3.47 -8.89 5.62
N GLU A 18 -4.53 -8.27 6.17
CA GLU A 18 -5.21 -7.14 5.53
C GLU A 18 -4.28 -5.93 5.38
N LEU A 19 -3.46 -5.63 6.39
CA LEU A 19 -2.49 -4.53 6.30
C LEU A 19 -1.44 -4.76 5.20
N LEU A 20 -0.98 -6.01 5.04
CA LEU A 20 -0.07 -6.38 3.95
C LEU A 20 -0.74 -6.31 2.58
N LEU A 21 -2.02 -6.69 2.48
CA LEU A 21 -2.79 -6.59 1.25
C LEU A 21 -2.88 -5.13 0.78
N PHE A 22 -3.22 -4.19 1.67
CA PHE A 22 -3.26 -2.77 1.35
C PHE A 22 -1.89 -2.22 0.91
N ALA A 23 -0.80 -2.65 1.57
CA ALA A 23 0.54 -2.25 1.17
C ALA A 23 0.91 -2.79 -0.23
N ASP A 24 0.49 -4.00 -0.57
CA ASP A 24 0.74 -4.59 -1.90
C ASP A 24 -0.11 -3.91 -2.99
N GLU A 25 -1.37 -3.58 -2.70
CA GLU A 25 -2.23 -2.82 -3.62
C GLU A 25 -1.64 -1.43 -3.93
N ALA A 26 -1.15 -0.71 -2.91
CA ALA A 26 -0.43 0.54 -3.10
C ALA A 26 0.85 0.36 -3.95
N LEU A 27 1.58 -0.74 -3.75
CA LEU A 27 2.77 -1.05 -4.54
C LEU A 27 2.42 -1.36 -5.99
N TYR A 28 1.32 -2.09 -6.21
CA TYR A 28 0.81 -2.40 -7.52
C TYR A 28 0.44 -1.12 -8.29
N GLU A 29 -0.29 -0.20 -7.66
CA GLU A 29 -0.59 1.11 -8.23
C GLU A 29 0.68 1.92 -8.52
N ALA A 30 1.67 1.88 -7.61
CA ALA A 30 2.94 2.58 -7.80
C ALA A 30 3.68 2.06 -9.03
N LYS A 31 3.62 0.75 -9.30
CA LYS A 31 4.16 0.14 -10.52
C LYS A 31 3.36 0.54 -11.76
N ARG A 32 2.02 0.49 -11.68
CA ARG A 32 1.10 0.80 -12.79
C ARG A 32 1.26 2.24 -13.30
N ARG A 33 1.49 3.20 -12.40
CA ARG A 33 1.64 4.62 -12.73
C ARG A 33 3.02 5.04 -13.27
N GLY A 34 3.87 4.08 -13.66
CA GLY A 34 5.19 4.35 -14.26
C GLY A 34 6.38 4.12 -13.32
N ARG A 35 6.18 3.42 -12.20
CA ARG A 35 7.22 3.02 -11.23
C ARG A 35 7.92 4.22 -10.57
N ASN A 36 9.03 3.91 -9.87
CA ASN A 36 9.92 4.83 -9.18
C ASN A 36 9.23 5.84 -8.25
N ARG A 37 8.24 5.35 -7.50
CA ARG A 37 7.41 6.16 -6.60
C ARG A 37 6.95 5.37 -5.39
N VAL A 38 6.52 6.10 -4.39
CA VAL A 38 5.89 5.59 -3.17
C VAL A 38 4.43 6.00 -3.18
N LEU A 39 3.52 5.05 -2.94
CA LEU A 39 2.10 5.35 -2.71
C LEU A 39 1.69 4.84 -1.33
N LEU A 40 0.86 5.62 -0.65
CA LEU A 40 0.24 5.26 0.62
C LEU A 40 -1.21 4.88 0.34
N ASP A 41 -1.61 3.72 0.83
CA ASP A 41 -3.03 3.37 0.94
C ASP A 41 -3.63 4.06 2.18
N VAL A 42 -4.73 4.74 1.97
CA VAL A 42 -5.47 5.49 3.00
C VAL A 42 -6.87 4.91 3.25
N GLY A 43 -7.24 3.83 2.56
CA GLY A 43 -8.55 3.19 2.68
C GLY A 43 -9.64 3.87 1.87
#